data_AF-A0A371DY34-F1
#
_entry.id   AF-A0A371DY34-F1
#
_cell.length_a   1.000
_cell.length_b   1.000
_cell.length_c   1.000
_cell.angle_alpha   90.00
_cell.angle_beta   90.00
_cell.angle_gamma   90.00
#
_symmetry.space_group_name_H-M   'P 1'
#
loop_
_entity.id
_entity.type
_entity.pdbx_description
1 polymer ?
#
loop_
_entity_poly.entity_id
_entity_poly.type
_entity_poly.pdbx_seq_one_letter_code
_entity_poly.pdbx_strand_id
1 'polypeptide(L)'
;MSCGNPTTEPDALMQRRKKYDKTKNCVRCKDAQGNIVIRHTVYCKNCFTPLLIHKFRRVLEPTVNPKPDGPRRTALKPAGNLVIGFSGGLGSSVLLDLVHRCYVALDKSTMPTEGGRDHPRHERVWKKVTVCYVEVCDAFPGMDDRTDEIAHFVSRYDELDFVPLRIQHAFDRTWWERMGRSTSFSDIGVGLADESLLIEPLSQTYPDPLTALRTYLSSLPTPTAIHSSIQALTRVLLLHTALQTGSSHLVLGTSLTSLAVSLISGVAQGAGFNVREESMEEWTPDPETRPTPDTVPDDGTEGARKSKEAKRTVRIVRPLRDIGMKECATWAWWSHIPVVGKEKWVWPGAKPGIGTLTKDFILGLEQDYPSTVSTIVRTCGKLAPKGEVAGKCILCGRPAQRGVQEWKARISIRSQPPPPPSDSDSTDAPATPAPVVPESKADTRPSLTPYLCYPCHTTLTSRSARPVPSPWPDTAHSSVAPLPVWTEARLGTHADVGVSVADEEEIAVAKKMGQEEMKGIVNEFLLDDEEAS
;
A
#
# COMPACT_ATOMS: atom_id res chain seq x y z
N MET A 1 -0.71 -29.07 27.66
CA MET A 1 -0.07 -27.91 28.33
C MET A 1 -0.92 -26.68 28.04
N SER A 2 -1.57 -26.16 29.07
CA SER A 2 -2.34 -24.92 29.00
C SER A 2 -1.36 -23.76 28.99
N CYS A 3 -1.43 -22.87 27.98
CA CYS A 3 -0.72 -21.60 28.03
C CYS A 3 -1.35 -20.77 29.16
N GLY A 4 -0.80 -20.92 30.36
CA GLY A 4 -1.16 -20.13 31.52
C GLY A 4 -1.01 -18.66 31.16
N ASN A 5 -2.12 -17.92 31.29
CA ASN A 5 -2.12 -16.48 31.19
C ASN A 5 -1.23 -15.96 32.34
N PRO A 6 -0.04 -15.41 32.07
CA PRO A 6 0.79 -14.88 33.14
C PRO A 6 0.03 -13.71 33.72
N THR A 7 -0.37 -13.88 34.98
CA THR A 7 -0.77 -12.88 35.95
C THR A 7 -0.65 -11.46 35.41
N THR A 8 -1.77 -10.89 34.93
CA THR A 8 -1.88 -9.44 34.80
C THR A 8 -1.83 -8.87 36.20
N GLU A 9 -0.64 -8.52 36.68
CA GLU A 9 -0.48 -7.74 37.89
C GLU A 9 -1.36 -6.48 37.74
N PRO A 10 -2.17 -6.13 38.76
CA PRO A 10 -3.02 -4.94 38.69
C PRO A 10 -2.21 -3.64 38.54
N ASP A 11 -0.90 -3.67 38.81
CA ASP A 11 0.04 -2.56 38.57
C ASP A 11 0.48 -2.43 37.09
N ALA A 12 0.20 -3.41 36.23
CA ALA A 12 0.41 -3.32 34.78
C ALA A 12 -0.70 -2.54 34.05
N LEU A 13 -1.77 -2.14 34.77
CA LEU A 13 -2.81 -1.28 34.22
C LEU A 13 -2.30 0.16 34.18
N MET A 14 -1.76 0.56 33.02
CA MET A 14 -1.35 1.93 32.77
C MET A 14 -2.47 2.90 33.19
N GLN A 15 -2.16 3.84 34.09
CA GLN A 15 -3.14 4.74 34.66
C GLN A 15 -3.79 5.64 33.59
N ARG A 16 -5.13 5.71 33.59
CA ARG A 16 -5.90 6.58 32.70
C ARG A 16 -5.51 8.03 32.90
N ARG A 17 -5.07 8.71 31.84
CA ARG A 17 -4.67 10.13 31.89
C ARG A 17 -5.90 11.05 31.77
N LYS A 18 -5.82 12.23 32.39
CA LYS A 18 -6.84 13.28 32.24
C LYS A 18 -6.96 13.70 30.77
N LYS A 19 -8.20 14.02 30.34
CA LYS A 19 -8.51 14.38 28.94
C LYS A 19 -7.74 15.62 28.45
N TYR A 20 -7.46 16.58 29.33
CA TYR A 20 -6.65 17.78 29.05
C TYR A 20 -5.85 18.18 30.29
N ASP A 21 -4.73 18.89 30.10
CA ASP A 21 -3.73 19.05 31.16
C ASP A 21 -4.05 20.13 32.19
N LYS A 22 -4.44 21.35 31.77
CA LYS A 22 -4.42 22.54 32.65
C LYS A 22 -5.67 23.40 32.62
N THR A 23 -6.17 23.79 31.45
CA THR A 23 -7.21 24.82 31.31
C THR A 23 -8.28 24.42 30.31
N LYS A 24 -9.48 25.02 30.43
CA LYS A 24 -10.54 24.92 29.40
C LYS A 24 -10.44 26.02 28.34
N ASN A 25 -9.54 26.99 28.53
CA ASN A 25 -9.31 28.08 27.58
C ASN A 25 -8.38 27.62 26.46
N CYS A 26 -8.54 28.21 25.28
CA CYS A 26 -7.71 27.93 24.13
C CYS A 26 -6.23 28.25 24.43
N VAL A 27 -5.32 27.30 24.18
CA VAL A 27 -3.88 27.49 24.42
C VAL A 27 -3.29 28.61 23.56
N ARG A 28 -3.86 28.85 22.37
CA ARG A 28 -3.28 29.72 21.34
C ARG A 28 -3.66 31.19 21.56
N CYS A 29 -4.95 31.49 21.71
CA CYS A 29 -5.39 32.87 21.98
C CYS A 29 -5.49 33.20 23.47
N LYS A 30 -5.53 32.20 24.37
CA LYS A 30 -5.68 32.34 25.83
C LYS A 30 -6.97 33.02 26.32
N ASP A 31 -7.81 33.47 25.41
CA ASP A 31 -9.06 34.20 25.68
C ASP A 31 -10.28 33.27 25.56
N ALA A 32 -10.63 32.88 24.32
CA ALA A 32 -11.81 32.06 24.05
C ALA A 32 -11.77 30.68 24.73
N GLN A 33 -12.95 30.21 25.17
CA GLN A 33 -13.16 28.84 25.61
C GLN A 33 -12.87 27.85 24.48
N GLY A 34 -12.20 26.74 24.80
CA GLY A 34 -11.88 25.71 23.82
C GLY A 34 -13.08 24.87 23.40
N ASN A 35 -13.06 24.43 22.14
CA ASN A 35 -14.08 23.58 21.55
C ASN A 35 -13.56 22.16 21.26
N ILE A 36 -12.25 21.98 21.09
CA ILE A 36 -11.62 20.69 20.81
C ILE A 36 -10.37 20.48 21.66
N VAL A 37 -10.09 19.23 22.02
CA VAL A 37 -8.84 18.82 22.65
C VAL A 37 -8.04 17.95 21.69
N ILE A 38 -6.79 18.33 21.43
CA ILE A 38 -5.84 17.63 20.56
C ILE A 38 -4.60 17.30 21.40
N ARG A 39 -4.32 16.01 21.63
CA ARG A 39 -3.18 15.54 22.44
C ARG A 39 -3.04 16.35 23.75
N HIS A 40 -4.12 16.38 24.53
CA HIS A 40 -4.29 17.14 25.80
C HIS A 40 -4.36 18.66 25.73
N THR A 41 -4.14 19.23 24.55
CA THR A 41 -4.13 20.68 24.36
C THR A 41 -5.48 21.17 23.86
N VAL A 42 -6.00 22.23 24.47
CA VAL A 42 -7.34 22.75 24.21
C VAL A 42 -7.26 23.89 23.17
N TYR A 43 -8.10 23.84 22.14
CA TYR A 43 -8.18 24.83 21.06
C TYR A 43 -9.61 25.32 20.85
N CYS A 44 -9.79 26.63 20.61
CA CYS A 44 -11.05 27.17 20.12
C CYS A 44 -11.18 27.00 18.60
N LYS A 45 -12.41 27.14 18.07
CA LYS A 45 -12.72 27.04 16.64
C LYS A 45 -11.82 27.91 15.75
N ASN A 46 -11.67 29.18 16.11
CA ASN A 46 -10.90 30.15 15.32
C ASN A 46 -9.40 29.84 15.28
N CYS A 47 -8.85 29.24 16.33
CA CYS A 47 -7.44 28.84 16.39
C CYS A 47 -7.17 27.48 15.74
N PHE A 48 -8.19 26.62 15.66
CA PHE A 48 -8.10 25.28 15.10
C PHE A 48 -8.00 25.30 13.56
N THR A 49 -8.84 26.07 12.89
CA THR A 49 -8.87 26.17 11.41
C THR A 49 -7.48 26.44 10.82
N PRO A 50 -6.76 27.52 11.21
CA PRO A 50 -5.41 27.79 10.70
C PRO A 50 -4.38 26.74 11.14
N LEU A 51 -4.55 26.10 12.30
CA LEU A 51 -3.67 25.00 12.73
C LEU A 51 -3.81 23.79 11.80
N LEU A 52 -5.04 23.41 11.44
CA LEU A 52 -5.30 22.26 10.57
C LEU A 52 -4.74 22.51 9.16
N ILE A 53 -5.01 23.71 8.61
CA ILE A 53 -4.50 24.12 7.29
C ILE A 53 -2.98 24.09 7.28
N HIS A 54 -2.32 24.61 8.31
CA HIS A 54 -0.86 24.55 8.43
C HIS A 54 -0.35 23.10 8.42
N LYS A 55 -0.95 22.20 9.22
CA LYS A 55 -0.56 20.77 9.25
C LYS A 55 -0.70 20.13 7.87
N PHE A 56 -1.81 20.38 7.19
CA PHE A 56 -2.09 19.87 5.85
C PHE A 56 -1.06 20.35 4.83
N ARG A 57 -0.82 21.66 4.76
CA ARG A 57 0.13 22.29 3.83
C ARG A 57 1.56 21.85 4.06
N ARG A 58 1.99 21.78 5.33
CA ARG A 58 3.32 21.29 5.72
C ARG A 58 3.62 19.88 5.20
N VAL A 59 2.61 19.03 5.03
CA VAL A 59 2.80 17.69 4.46
C VAL A 59 2.80 17.72 2.93
N LEU A 60 1.91 18.51 2.30
CA LEU A 60 1.72 18.51 0.86
C LEU A 60 2.78 19.36 0.12
N GLU A 61 2.99 20.60 0.52
CA GLU A 61 3.84 21.58 -0.20
C GLU A 61 5.28 21.09 -0.47
N PRO A 62 5.99 20.44 0.49
CA PRO A 62 7.35 19.95 0.23
C PRO A 62 7.42 18.87 -0.86
N THR A 63 6.28 18.23 -1.19
CA THR A 63 6.21 17.18 -2.19
C THR A 63 5.86 17.70 -3.58
N VAL A 64 5.38 18.94 -3.71
CA VAL A 64 4.85 19.51 -4.97
C VAL A 64 5.97 19.70 -6.00
N ASN A 65 7.09 20.28 -5.58
CA ASN A 65 8.19 20.60 -6.47
C ASN A 65 8.97 19.34 -6.86
N PRO A 66 9.44 19.20 -8.12
CA PRO A 66 10.33 18.10 -8.50
C PRO A 66 11.56 18.06 -7.58
N LYS A 67 12.08 16.85 -7.30
CA LYS A 67 13.27 16.69 -6.45
C LYS A 67 14.41 17.53 -7.08
N PRO A 68 15.21 18.24 -6.26
CA PRO A 68 16.09 19.26 -6.78
C PRO A 68 17.27 18.65 -7.55
N ASP A 69 17.44 19.08 -8.79
CA ASP A 69 18.76 19.31 -9.41
C ASP A 69 19.18 20.80 -9.21
N GLY A 70 18.70 21.49 -8.17
CA GLY A 70 19.00 22.92 -7.97
C GLY A 70 18.47 23.55 -6.66
N PRO A 71 18.75 24.85 -6.43
CA PRO A 71 18.38 25.56 -5.20
C PRO A 71 16.87 25.47 -4.93
N ARG A 72 16.48 25.41 -3.65
CA ARG A 72 15.08 25.32 -3.20
C ARG A 72 14.26 26.44 -3.84
N ARG A 73 13.50 26.11 -4.88
CA ARG A 73 12.52 27.01 -5.49
C ARG A 73 11.44 27.28 -4.44
N THR A 74 11.16 28.55 -4.18
CA THR A 74 10.15 28.97 -3.21
C THR A 74 8.72 28.84 -3.77
N ALA A 75 8.55 29.02 -5.08
CA ALA A 75 7.25 28.85 -5.74
C ALA A 75 6.88 27.36 -5.96
N LEU A 76 5.62 27.01 -5.68
CA LEU A 76 5.03 25.69 -5.93
C LEU A 76 4.77 25.49 -7.44
N LYS A 77 5.57 24.63 -8.07
CA LYS A 77 5.51 24.30 -9.51
C LYS A 77 5.54 22.78 -9.69
N PRO A 78 4.39 22.10 -9.71
CA PRO A 78 4.33 20.66 -9.95
C PRO A 78 4.70 20.32 -11.38
N ALA A 79 5.19 19.08 -11.59
CA ALA A 79 5.53 18.57 -12.92
C ALA A 79 4.32 18.18 -13.78
N GLY A 80 3.12 18.15 -13.19
CA GLY A 80 1.88 17.74 -13.85
C GLY A 80 0.67 18.03 -12.97
N ASN A 81 -0.47 17.42 -13.27
CA ASN A 81 -1.75 17.63 -12.59
C ASN A 81 -1.85 16.90 -11.23
N LEU A 82 -3.00 17.05 -10.57
CA LEU A 82 -3.31 16.43 -9.27
C LEU A 82 -4.51 15.48 -9.41
N VAL A 83 -4.37 14.25 -8.91
CA VAL A 83 -5.50 13.34 -8.65
C VAL A 83 -5.78 13.25 -7.15
N ILE A 84 -7.06 13.33 -6.79
CA ILE A 84 -7.57 13.05 -5.44
C ILE A 84 -8.27 11.69 -5.46
N GLY A 85 -7.73 10.71 -4.72
CA GLY A 85 -8.43 9.45 -4.48
C GLY A 85 -9.56 9.66 -3.49
N PHE A 86 -10.80 9.54 -3.95
CA PHE A 86 -12.00 9.77 -3.17
C PHE A 86 -12.68 8.45 -2.83
N SER A 87 -13.25 8.35 -1.62
CA SER A 87 -13.83 7.10 -1.13
C SER A 87 -15.15 7.28 -0.38
N GLY A 88 -15.74 8.48 -0.39
CA GLY A 88 -16.97 8.80 0.38
C GLY A 88 -16.79 8.93 1.90
N GLY A 89 -15.67 8.43 2.44
CA GLY A 89 -15.37 8.50 3.87
C GLY A 89 -14.80 9.86 4.34
N LEU A 90 -14.84 10.07 5.66
CA LEU A 90 -14.43 11.31 6.33
C LEU A 90 -13.08 11.88 5.85
N GLY A 91 -12.05 11.04 5.77
CA GLY A 91 -10.71 11.48 5.39
C GLY A 91 -10.62 12.00 3.95
N SER A 92 -11.29 11.33 2.99
CA SER A 92 -11.34 11.79 1.60
C SER A 92 -12.19 13.06 1.44
N SER A 93 -13.29 13.19 2.19
CA SER A 93 -14.13 14.41 2.18
C SER A 93 -13.37 15.64 2.72
N VAL A 94 -12.66 15.48 3.83
CA VAL A 94 -11.83 16.56 4.41
C VAL A 94 -10.66 16.90 3.51
N LEU A 95 -10.01 15.89 2.90
CA LEU A 95 -8.91 16.14 1.96
C LEU A 95 -9.38 16.94 0.76
N LEU A 96 -10.50 16.54 0.14
CA LEU A 96 -11.04 17.21 -1.04
C LEU A 96 -11.35 18.68 -0.72
N ASP A 97 -12.03 18.95 0.39
CA ASP A 97 -12.34 20.31 0.84
C ASP A 97 -11.07 21.14 1.10
N LEU A 98 -10.07 20.59 1.77
CA LEU A 98 -8.80 21.27 2.02
C LEU A 98 -8.04 21.58 0.73
N VAL A 99 -7.99 20.64 -0.21
CA VAL A 99 -7.35 20.84 -1.52
C VAL A 99 -8.07 21.93 -2.29
N HIS A 100 -9.40 21.86 -2.36
CA HIS A 100 -10.21 22.84 -3.08
C HIS A 100 -10.04 24.25 -2.52
N ARG A 101 -10.20 24.44 -1.21
CA ARG A 101 -10.05 25.77 -0.59
C ARG A 101 -8.64 26.34 -0.74
N CYS A 102 -7.60 25.51 -0.54
CA CYS A 102 -6.22 26.00 -0.52
C CYS A 102 -5.57 26.16 -1.90
N TYR A 103 -6.02 25.41 -2.92
CA TYR A 103 -5.33 25.30 -4.21
C TYR A 103 -6.20 25.48 -5.46
N VAL A 104 -7.54 25.45 -5.33
CA VAL A 104 -8.47 25.61 -6.47
C VAL A 104 -9.23 26.93 -6.36
N ALA A 105 -10.06 27.07 -5.31
CA ALA A 105 -10.84 28.28 -5.05
C ALA A 105 -10.00 29.42 -4.44
N LEU A 106 -8.82 29.10 -3.88
CA LEU A 106 -7.90 30.06 -3.26
C LEU A 106 -8.60 30.95 -2.21
N ASP A 107 -9.40 30.33 -1.34
CA ASP A 107 -10.21 31.03 -0.34
C ASP A 107 -9.32 31.90 0.58
N LYS A 108 -9.64 33.19 0.66
CA LYS A 108 -8.94 34.18 1.50
C LYS A 108 -8.83 33.73 2.96
N SER A 109 -9.80 32.96 3.48
CA SER A 109 -9.78 32.43 4.84
C SER A 109 -8.68 31.39 5.09
N THR A 110 -8.19 30.76 4.03
CA THR A 110 -7.18 29.70 4.06
C THR A 110 -5.80 30.13 3.58
N MET A 111 -5.70 31.34 3.02
CA MET A 111 -4.47 31.90 2.49
C MET A 111 -3.63 32.57 3.60
N PRO A 112 -2.29 32.41 3.60
CA PRO A 112 -1.42 33.14 4.52
C PRO A 112 -1.49 34.64 4.25
N THR A 113 -1.52 35.45 5.30
CA THR A 113 -1.43 36.93 5.21
C THR A 113 -0.16 37.37 4.47
N GLU A 114 0.92 36.59 4.57
CA GLU A 114 2.22 36.80 3.88
C GLU A 114 2.38 35.98 2.58
N GLY A 115 1.31 35.72 1.82
CA GLY A 115 1.45 35.06 0.52
C GLY A 115 2.42 35.79 -0.44
N GLY A 116 3.10 35.09 -1.33
CA GLY A 116 3.97 35.71 -2.34
C GLY A 116 5.41 35.20 -2.36
N ARG A 117 5.94 34.63 -1.27
CA ARG A 117 7.22 33.90 -1.30
C ARG A 117 7.04 32.40 -1.54
N ASP A 118 6.19 31.74 -0.75
CA ASP A 118 6.12 30.27 -0.70
C ASP A 118 4.82 29.65 -1.26
N HIS A 119 3.74 30.43 -1.42
CA HIS A 119 2.49 29.98 -2.04
C HIS A 119 1.94 31.04 -3.00
N PRO A 120 1.50 30.65 -4.21
CA PRO A 120 1.00 31.60 -5.18
C PRO A 120 -0.31 32.26 -4.69
N ARG A 121 -0.37 33.60 -4.80
CA ARG A 121 -1.53 34.40 -4.39
C ARG A 121 -2.64 34.48 -5.45
N HIS A 122 -2.28 34.37 -6.73
CA HIS A 122 -3.18 34.63 -7.87
C HIS A 122 -3.09 33.56 -8.97
N GLU A 123 -2.24 32.55 -8.82
CA GLU A 123 -2.04 31.49 -9.81
C GLU A 123 -2.33 30.14 -9.18
N ARG A 124 -2.94 29.25 -9.95
CA ARG A 124 -3.17 27.87 -9.51
C ARG A 124 -1.88 27.09 -9.51
N VAL A 125 -1.68 26.31 -8.44
CA VAL A 125 -0.56 25.37 -8.35
C VAL A 125 -0.71 24.25 -9.39
N TRP A 126 -1.90 23.68 -9.50
CA TRP A 126 -2.22 22.66 -10.49
C TRP A 126 -3.19 23.20 -11.53
N LYS A 127 -2.92 22.94 -12.81
CA LYS A 127 -3.80 23.35 -13.91
C LYS A 127 -5.11 22.57 -13.92
N LYS A 128 -5.03 21.27 -13.62
CA LYS A 128 -6.18 20.36 -13.57
C LYS A 128 -6.15 19.57 -12.27
N VAL A 129 -7.31 19.44 -11.63
CA VAL A 129 -7.51 18.61 -10.44
C VAL A 129 -8.63 17.63 -10.72
N THR A 130 -8.32 16.34 -10.64
CA THR A 130 -9.26 15.26 -10.94
C THR A 130 -9.55 14.45 -9.70
N VAL A 131 -10.83 14.21 -9.42
CA VAL A 131 -11.31 13.36 -8.34
C VAL A 131 -11.62 11.99 -8.92
N CYS A 132 -10.94 10.96 -8.42
CA CYS A 132 -11.16 9.58 -8.84
C CYS A 132 -11.86 8.78 -7.74
N TYR A 133 -12.95 8.10 -8.09
CA TYR A 133 -13.67 7.19 -7.22
C TYR A 133 -13.66 5.79 -7.84
N VAL A 134 -13.31 4.77 -7.05
CA VAL A 134 -13.37 3.37 -7.48
C VAL A 134 -14.55 2.72 -6.76
N GLU A 135 -15.59 2.43 -7.52
CA GLU A 135 -16.76 1.71 -7.05
C GLU A 135 -16.46 0.20 -6.97
N VAL A 136 -16.87 -0.42 -5.87
CA VAL A 136 -16.62 -1.82 -5.52
C VAL A 136 -17.92 -2.62 -5.34
N CYS A 137 -19.10 -1.98 -5.40
CA CYS A 137 -20.40 -2.64 -5.19
C CYS A 137 -20.58 -3.90 -6.05
N ASP A 138 -20.18 -3.84 -7.32
CA ASP A 138 -20.34 -4.97 -8.24
C ASP A 138 -19.59 -6.23 -7.78
N ALA A 139 -18.50 -6.07 -7.02
CA ALA A 139 -17.76 -7.19 -6.48
C ALA A 139 -18.57 -8.01 -5.47
N PHE A 140 -19.52 -7.43 -4.73
CA PHE A 140 -20.24 -8.12 -3.66
C PHE A 140 -21.77 -8.06 -3.85
N PRO A 141 -22.48 -9.18 -3.71
CA PRO A 141 -23.93 -9.17 -3.80
C PRO A 141 -24.58 -8.26 -2.74
N GLY A 142 -25.58 -7.47 -3.15
CA GLY A 142 -26.40 -6.67 -2.23
C GLY A 142 -25.75 -5.37 -1.73
N MET A 143 -24.64 -4.94 -2.33
CA MET A 143 -24.06 -3.62 -2.07
C MET A 143 -24.69 -2.54 -2.98
N ASP A 144 -24.94 -1.37 -2.42
CA ASP A 144 -25.48 -0.23 -3.14
C ASP A 144 -24.38 0.48 -3.95
N ASP A 145 -24.70 0.83 -5.20
CA ASP A 145 -23.85 1.67 -6.04
C ASP A 145 -23.93 3.13 -5.59
N ARG A 146 -22.78 3.72 -5.23
CA ARG A 146 -22.72 5.09 -4.73
C ARG A 146 -22.15 6.07 -5.74
N THR A 147 -21.94 5.66 -7.00
CA THR A 147 -21.34 6.51 -8.03
C THR A 147 -22.05 7.86 -8.14
N ASP A 148 -23.39 7.86 -8.15
CA ASP A 148 -24.19 9.08 -8.29
C ASP A 148 -24.17 9.95 -7.02
N GLU A 149 -24.24 9.33 -5.82
CA GLU A 149 -24.10 10.05 -4.55
C GLU A 149 -22.75 10.76 -4.45
N ILE A 150 -21.68 10.08 -4.90
CA ILE A 150 -20.32 10.61 -4.92
C ILE A 150 -20.17 11.70 -5.98
N ALA A 151 -20.72 11.50 -7.18
CA ALA A 151 -20.72 12.52 -8.23
C ALA A 151 -21.44 13.80 -7.76
N HIS A 152 -22.60 13.65 -7.10
CA HIS A 152 -23.33 14.76 -6.50
C HIS A 152 -22.56 15.42 -5.35
N PHE A 153 -21.82 14.65 -4.54
CA PHE A 153 -20.96 15.23 -3.52
C PHE A 153 -19.86 16.11 -4.13
N VAL A 154 -19.23 15.64 -5.22
CA VAL A 154 -18.11 16.31 -5.91
C VAL A 154 -18.58 17.54 -6.67
N SER A 155 -19.79 17.54 -7.24
CA SER A 155 -20.33 18.68 -8.00
C SER A 155 -20.53 19.97 -7.19
N ARG A 156 -20.48 19.87 -5.85
CA ARG A 156 -20.47 21.03 -4.93
C ARG A 156 -19.16 21.82 -4.97
N TYR A 157 -18.13 21.27 -5.59
CA TYR A 157 -16.82 21.87 -5.77
C TYR A 157 -16.65 22.18 -7.25
N ASP A 158 -16.51 23.46 -7.56
CA ASP A 158 -16.25 23.96 -8.90
C ASP A 158 -14.84 23.59 -9.38
N GLU A 159 -14.70 23.47 -10.70
CA GLU A 159 -13.41 23.31 -11.39
C GLU A 159 -12.63 22.05 -10.97
N LEU A 160 -13.37 21.01 -10.56
CA LEU A 160 -12.88 19.64 -10.38
C LEU A 160 -13.45 18.74 -11.47
N ASP A 161 -12.60 17.90 -12.07
CA ASP A 161 -13.09 16.81 -12.93
C ASP A 161 -13.42 15.59 -12.07
N PHE A 162 -14.46 14.85 -12.43
CA PHE A 162 -14.80 13.59 -11.78
C PHE A 162 -14.58 12.42 -12.73
N VAL A 163 -13.83 11.41 -12.27
CA VAL A 163 -13.58 10.17 -13.02
C VAL A 163 -14.04 8.99 -12.17
N PRO A 164 -15.23 8.42 -12.45
CA PRO A 164 -15.66 7.17 -11.84
C PRO A 164 -14.94 5.99 -12.47
N LEU A 165 -14.52 5.04 -11.64
CA LEU A 165 -13.89 3.79 -12.02
C LEU A 165 -14.66 2.65 -11.36
N ARG A 166 -14.59 1.49 -11.99
CA ARG A 166 -15.12 0.23 -11.44
C ARG A 166 -13.96 -0.68 -11.06
N ILE A 167 -14.10 -1.42 -9.97
CA ILE A 167 -13.04 -2.32 -9.50
C ILE A 167 -12.71 -3.42 -10.52
N GLN A 168 -13.70 -3.88 -11.29
CA GLN A 168 -13.53 -4.85 -12.38
C GLN A 168 -12.72 -4.30 -13.56
N HIS A 169 -12.47 -2.99 -13.66
CA HIS A 169 -11.51 -2.46 -14.62
C HIS A 169 -10.10 -3.06 -14.45
N ALA A 170 -9.78 -3.61 -13.26
CA ALA A 170 -8.53 -4.34 -13.04
C ALA A 170 -8.38 -5.61 -13.91
N PHE A 171 -9.49 -6.14 -14.41
CA PHE A 171 -9.56 -7.32 -15.26
C PHE A 171 -10.08 -6.99 -16.68
N ASP A 172 -10.15 -5.69 -17.02
CA ASP A 172 -10.67 -5.21 -18.30
C ASP A 172 -9.52 -4.79 -19.25
N ARG A 173 -9.31 -5.57 -20.31
CA ARG A 173 -8.29 -5.31 -21.33
C ARG A 173 -8.55 -4.01 -22.10
N THR A 174 -9.81 -3.67 -22.34
CA THR A 174 -10.18 -2.42 -23.04
C THR A 174 -9.89 -1.20 -22.17
N TRP A 175 -10.05 -1.31 -20.85
CA TRP A 175 -9.62 -0.27 -19.92
C TRP A 175 -8.09 -0.11 -19.96
N TRP A 176 -7.33 -1.21 -19.97
CA TRP A 176 -5.87 -1.18 -20.05
C TRP A 176 -5.35 -0.49 -21.32
N GLU A 177 -5.95 -0.80 -22.47
CA GLU A 177 -5.67 -0.15 -23.75
C GLU A 177 -5.95 1.35 -23.71
N ARG A 178 -7.07 1.77 -23.13
CA ARG A 178 -7.40 3.20 -22.94
C ARG A 178 -6.40 3.93 -22.05
N MET A 179 -5.68 3.21 -21.17
CA MET A 179 -4.58 3.78 -20.38
C MET A 179 -3.27 3.92 -21.19
N GLY A 180 -3.28 3.57 -22.49
CA GLY A 180 -2.13 3.67 -23.39
C GLY A 180 -1.08 2.59 -23.15
N ARG A 181 -1.50 1.38 -22.74
CA ARG A 181 -0.60 0.29 -22.35
C ARG A 181 -0.59 -0.85 -23.36
N SER A 182 0.50 -1.63 -23.36
CA SER A 182 0.72 -2.76 -24.28
C SER A 182 -0.30 -3.88 -24.07
N THR A 183 -0.64 -4.56 -25.17
CA THR A 183 -1.73 -5.53 -25.31
C THR A 183 -1.28 -6.99 -25.40
N SER A 184 -0.02 -7.29 -25.05
CA SER A 184 0.45 -8.68 -25.06
C SER A 184 -0.14 -9.45 -23.88
N PHE A 185 -1.27 -10.12 -24.13
CA PHE A 185 -1.96 -11.00 -23.18
C PHE A 185 -1.80 -12.45 -23.62
N SER A 186 -1.58 -13.36 -22.68
CA SER A 186 -1.27 -14.77 -22.95
C SER A 186 -2.31 -15.73 -22.38
N ASP A 187 -3.43 -15.21 -21.89
CA ASP A 187 -4.51 -15.94 -21.22
C ASP A 187 -3.97 -16.86 -20.12
N ILE A 188 -3.12 -16.31 -19.27
CA ILE A 188 -2.47 -17.02 -18.16
C ILE A 188 -3.09 -16.65 -16.81
N GLY A 189 -3.08 -17.63 -15.90
CA GLY A 189 -3.47 -17.47 -14.51
C GLY A 189 -2.45 -18.07 -13.57
N VAL A 190 -2.80 -18.15 -12.29
CA VAL A 190 -1.94 -18.69 -11.24
C VAL A 190 -2.62 -19.78 -10.45
N GLY A 191 -1.95 -20.92 -10.28
CA GLY A 191 -2.37 -21.98 -9.39
C GLY A 191 -2.14 -21.59 -7.93
N LEU A 192 -3.21 -21.53 -7.13
CA LEU A 192 -3.12 -21.15 -5.70
C LEU A 192 -2.98 -22.35 -4.76
N ALA A 193 -2.92 -23.56 -5.31
CA ALA A 193 -2.82 -24.80 -4.55
C ALA A 193 -1.45 -25.01 -3.87
N ASP A 194 -0.40 -24.34 -4.36
CA ASP A 194 0.96 -24.45 -3.85
C ASP A 194 1.58 -23.06 -3.60
N GLU A 195 2.50 -22.96 -2.64
CA GLU A 195 3.25 -21.73 -2.33
C GLU A 195 4.19 -21.31 -3.46
N SER A 196 4.46 -22.19 -4.42
CA SER A 196 5.21 -21.90 -5.64
C SER A 196 4.46 -21.00 -6.62
N LEU A 197 3.13 -20.91 -6.56
CA LEU A 197 2.33 -20.04 -7.42
C LEU A 197 2.68 -20.21 -8.90
N LEU A 198 2.52 -21.44 -9.40
CA LEU A 198 2.84 -21.79 -10.78
C LEU A 198 1.91 -21.05 -11.74
N ILE A 199 2.50 -20.57 -12.84
CA ILE A 199 1.78 -19.91 -13.93
C ILE A 199 1.23 -21.02 -14.82
N GLU A 200 -0.08 -20.98 -15.05
CA GLU A 200 -0.82 -21.99 -15.79
C GLU A 200 -1.72 -21.33 -16.84
N PRO A 201 -1.93 -21.94 -18.02
CA PRO A 201 -2.91 -21.46 -18.99
C PRO A 201 -4.31 -21.41 -18.37
N LEU A 202 -5.09 -20.37 -18.67
CA LEU A 202 -6.49 -20.32 -18.30
C LEU A 202 -7.28 -21.29 -19.17
N SER A 203 -7.80 -22.35 -18.55
CA SER A 203 -8.68 -23.32 -19.23
C SER A 203 -10.04 -22.73 -19.63
N GLN A 204 -10.38 -21.53 -19.13
CA GLN A 204 -11.66 -20.84 -19.38
C GLN A 204 -11.42 -19.37 -19.71
N THR A 205 -11.96 -18.92 -20.83
CA THR A 205 -12.10 -17.49 -21.12
C THR A 205 -13.27 -16.93 -20.32
N TYR A 206 -13.03 -15.89 -19.53
CA TYR A 206 -14.08 -15.26 -18.74
C TYR A 206 -14.97 -14.40 -19.66
N PRO A 207 -16.30 -14.49 -19.53
CA PRO A 207 -17.24 -13.78 -20.41
C PRO A 207 -17.18 -12.27 -20.23
N ASP A 208 -16.83 -11.81 -19.02
CA ASP A 208 -16.75 -10.39 -18.68
C ASP A 208 -15.73 -10.14 -17.53
N PRO A 209 -15.22 -8.90 -17.40
CA PRO A 209 -14.24 -8.54 -16.37
C PRO A 209 -14.73 -8.74 -14.93
N LEU A 210 -16.04 -8.62 -14.69
CA LEU A 210 -16.60 -8.77 -13.35
C LEU A 210 -16.59 -10.25 -12.93
N THR A 211 -16.91 -11.17 -13.82
CA THR A 211 -16.77 -12.61 -13.57
C THR A 211 -15.31 -12.97 -13.26
N ALA A 212 -14.34 -12.46 -14.03
CA ALA A 212 -12.91 -12.67 -13.76
C ALA A 212 -12.50 -12.14 -12.36
N LEU A 213 -12.94 -10.94 -11.99
CA LEU A 213 -12.71 -10.38 -10.66
C LEU A 213 -13.30 -11.27 -9.55
N ARG A 214 -14.55 -11.71 -9.70
CA ARG A 214 -15.22 -12.55 -8.69
C ARG A 214 -14.54 -13.91 -8.56
N THR A 215 -14.11 -14.53 -9.67
CA THR A 215 -13.31 -15.76 -9.64
C THR A 215 -11.94 -15.54 -8.97
N TYR A 216 -11.26 -14.42 -9.25
CA TYR A 216 -10.03 -14.09 -8.54
C TYR A 216 -10.28 -13.96 -7.04
N LEU A 217 -11.27 -13.18 -6.61
CA LEU A 217 -11.54 -12.98 -5.19
C LEU A 217 -12.03 -14.25 -4.48
N SER A 218 -12.80 -15.11 -5.15
CA SER A 218 -13.28 -16.39 -4.58
C SER A 218 -12.16 -17.41 -4.42
N SER A 219 -11.09 -17.29 -5.22
CA SER A 219 -9.89 -18.14 -5.11
C SER A 219 -8.99 -17.77 -3.93
N LEU A 220 -9.17 -16.58 -3.33
CA LEU A 220 -8.29 -16.10 -2.26
C LEU A 220 -8.52 -16.85 -0.94
N PRO A 221 -7.44 -17.19 -0.21
CA PRO A 221 -7.51 -18.16 0.87
C PRO A 221 -8.03 -17.61 2.20
N THR A 222 -8.21 -16.28 2.34
CA THR A 222 -8.70 -15.64 3.58
C THR A 222 -9.55 -14.38 3.30
N PRO A 223 -10.46 -13.98 4.22
CA PRO A 223 -11.15 -12.68 4.13
C PRO A 223 -10.19 -11.48 4.12
N THR A 224 -9.07 -11.58 4.85
CA THR A 224 -8.01 -10.58 4.84
C THR A 224 -7.42 -10.44 3.44
N ALA A 225 -7.18 -11.55 2.73
CA ALA A 225 -6.64 -11.53 1.38
C ALA A 225 -7.59 -10.84 0.38
N ILE A 226 -8.91 -11.06 0.51
CA ILE A 226 -9.93 -10.35 -0.29
C ILE A 226 -9.81 -8.85 -0.07
N HIS A 227 -9.78 -8.40 1.19
CA HIS A 227 -9.69 -6.98 1.52
C HIS A 227 -8.40 -6.35 1.03
N SER A 228 -7.26 -7.01 1.24
CA SER A 228 -5.93 -6.55 0.79
C SER A 228 -5.82 -6.51 -0.73
N SER A 229 -6.46 -7.45 -1.43
CA SER A 229 -6.55 -7.45 -2.89
C SER A 229 -7.33 -6.23 -3.39
N ILE A 230 -8.54 -5.96 -2.86
CA ILE A 230 -9.33 -4.79 -3.27
C ILE A 230 -8.56 -3.49 -3.07
N GLN A 231 -7.83 -3.37 -1.94
CA GLN A 231 -6.97 -2.20 -1.69
C GLN A 231 -5.83 -2.07 -2.72
N ALA A 232 -5.18 -3.18 -3.07
CA ALA A 232 -4.11 -3.19 -4.06
C ALA A 232 -4.63 -2.85 -5.47
N LEU A 233 -5.76 -3.46 -5.89
CA LEU A 233 -6.39 -3.18 -7.18
C LEU A 233 -6.82 -1.71 -7.28
N THR A 234 -7.53 -1.20 -6.27
CA THR A 234 -7.95 0.22 -6.18
C THR A 234 -6.75 1.14 -6.34
N ARG A 235 -5.65 0.85 -5.65
CA ARG A 235 -4.42 1.65 -5.70
C ARG A 235 -3.83 1.68 -7.12
N VAL A 236 -3.72 0.53 -7.78
CA VAL A 236 -3.14 0.44 -9.14
C VAL A 236 -4.04 1.13 -10.16
N LEU A 237 -5.37 0.97 -10.06
CA LEU A 237 -6.32 1.70 -10.89
C LEU A 237 -6.11 3.22 -10.79
N LEU A 238 -6.04 3.75 -9.55
CA LEU A 238 -5.79 5.17 -9.31
C LEU A 238 -4.45 5.65 -9.90
N LEU A 239 -3.39 4.84 -9.82
CA LEU A 239 -2.08 5.18 -10.37
C LEU A 239 -2.09 5.30 -11.90
N HIS A 240 -2.73 4.35 -12.58
CA HIS A 240 -2.82 4.36 -14.04
C HIS A 240 -3.72 5.50 -14.53
N THR A 241 -4.84 5.79 -13.83
CA THR A 241 -5.66 6.96 -14.11
C THR A 241 -4.91 8.27 -13.84
N ALA A 242 -4.06 8.34 -12.82
CA ALA A 242 -3.18 9.49 -12.60
C ALA A 242 -2.22 9.72 -13.77
N LEU A 243 -1.65 8.66 -14.34
CA LEU A 243 -0.80 8.79 -15.53
C LEU A 243 -1.58 9.25 -16.77
N GLN A 244 -2.77 8.68 -17.00
CA GLN A 244 -3.63 9.05 -18.13
C GLN A 244 -4.04 10.53 -18.08
N THR A 245 -4.32 11.04 -16.89
CA THR A 245 -4.71 12.45 -16.66
C THR A 245 -3.53 13.42 -16.65
N GLY A 246 -2.30 12.94 -16.93
CA GLY A 246 -1.08 13.76 -16.89
C GLY A 246 -0.74 14.24 -15.48
N SER A 247 -1.16 13.51 -14.46
CA SER A 247 -0.98 13.87 -13.06
C SER A 247 0.36 13.41 -12.52
N SER A 248 1.02 14.31 -11.79
CA SER A 248 2.29 14.05 -11.10
C SER A 248 2.08 13.65 -9.64
N HIS A 249 0.89 13.88 -9.10
CA HIS A 249 0.54 13.64 -7.71
C HIS A 249 -0.79 12.91 -7.59
N LEU A 250 -0.82 11.89 -6.74
CA LEU A 250 -2.02 11.22 -6.24
C LEU A 250 -2.11 11.49 -4.73
N VAL A 251 -3.10 12.24 -4.29
CA VAL A 251 -3.33 12.50 -2.86
C VAL A 251 -4.43 11.61 -2.32
N LEU A 252 -4.18 11.00 -1.16
CA LEU A 252 -5.12 10.10 -0.47
C LEU A 252 -5.50 10.66 0.90
N GLY A 253 -6.79 10.54 1.24
CA GLY A 253 -7.40 11.04 2.49
C GLY A 253 -7.03 10.25 3.74
N THR A 254 -5.84 9.65 3.79
CA THR A 254 -5.39 8.84 4.94
C THR A 254 -5.03 9.75 6.11
N SER A 255 -5.91 9.80 7.11
CA SER A 255 -5.66 10.51 8.38
C SER A 255 -4.53 9.86 9.18
N LEU A 256 -3.97 10.57 10.16
CA LEU A 256 -2.99 10.03 11.12
C LEU A 256 -3.47 8.71 11.76
N THR A 257 -4.75 8.65 12.15
CA THR A 257 -5.35 7.44 12.74
C THR A 257 -5.46 6.30 11.73
N SER A 258 -5.94 6.59 10.52
CA SER A 258 -6.04 5.59 9.45
C SER A 258 -4.67 5.08 8.99
N LEU A 259 -3.65 5.94 9.03
CA LEU A 259 -2.28 5.57 8.71
C LEU A 259 -1.71 4.62 9.76
N ALA A 260 -1.92 4.88 11.06
CA ALA A 260 -1.51 3.95 12.11
C ALA A 260 -2.15 2.56 11.94
N VAL A 261 -3.44 2.51 11.61
CA VAL A 261 -4.15 1.26 11.31
C VAL A 261 -3.53 0.55 10.10
N SER A 262 -3.26 1.28 9.02
CA SER A 262 -2.68 0.71 7.80
C SER A 262 -1.26 0.18 8.05
N LEU A 263 -0.46 0.88 8.84
CA LEU A 263 0.91 0.46 9.19
C LEU A 263 0.92 -0.81 10.04
N ILE A 264 0.15 -0.85 11.13
CA ILE A 264 0.11 -2.05 12.01
C ILE A 264 -0.51 -3.22 11.27
N SER A 265 -1.60 -3.00 10.53
CA SER A 265 -2.24 -4.05 9.75
C SER A 265 -1.34 -4.58 8.64
N GLY A 266 -0.59 -3.69 7.96
CA GLY A 266 0.40 -4.06 6.95
C GLY A 266 1.53 -4.88 7.56
N VAL A 267 2.12 -4.43 8.67
CA VAL A 267 3.20 -5.16 9.37
C VAL A 267 2.71 -6.55 9.82
N ALA A 268 1.50 -6.65 10.37
CA ALA A 268 0.90 -7.93 10.75
C ALA A 268 0.70 -8.90 9.57
N GLN A 269 0.57 -8.37 8.35
CA GLN A 269 0.48 -9.14 7.09
C GLN A 269 1.84 -9.32 6.40
N GLY A 270 2.95 -8.91 7.03
CA GLY A 270 4.29 -9.04 6.48
C GLY A 270 4.73 -7.92 5.53
N ALA A 271 4.04 -6.77 5.53
CA ALA A 271 4.40 -5.59 4.74
C ALA A 271 5.52 -4.75 5.37
N GLY A 272 6.38 -5.36 6.19
CA GLY A 272 7.54 -4.68 6.78
C GLY A 272 8.49 -4.13 5.72
N PHE A 273 8.63 -4.81 4.57
CA PHE A 273 9.45 -4.31 3.46
C PHE A 273 8.87 -3.04 2.81
N ASN A 274 7.54 -2.88 2.87
CA ASN A 274 6.81 -1.78 2.24
C ASN A 274 6.35 -0.69 3.22
N VAL A 275 6.87 -0.69 4.45
CA VAL A 275 6.42 0.19 5.53
C VAL A 275 6.68 1.68 5.22
N ARG A 276 7.73 1.98 4.44
CA ARG A 276 8.08 3.35 4.04
C ARG A 276 7.10 3.90 3.02
N GLU A 277 6.70 3.07 2.06
CA GLU A 277 5.75 3.38 0.97
C GLU A 277 4.34 3.68 1.52
N GLU A 278 4.00 3.14 2.70
CA GLU A 278 2.78 3.53 3.41
C GLU A 278 2.79 5.00 3.87
N SER A 279 3.95 5.62 4.07
CA SER A 279 4.04 7.02 4.48
C SER A 279 4.15 7.98 3.29
N MET A 280 4.95 7.61 2.29
CA MET A 280 5.20 8.36 1.05
C MET A 280 5.73 7.38 0.00
N GLU A 281 5.20 7.46 -1.22
CA GLU A 281 5.59 6.57 -2.31
C GLU A 281 5.88 7.39 -3.56
N GLU A 282 6.95 7.05 -4.28
CA GLU A 282 7.16 7.50 -5.66
C GLU A 282 7.04 6.29 -6.56
N TRP A 283 6.03 6.31 -7.43
CA TRP A 283 5.76 5.22 -8.33
C TRP A 283 6.08 5.63 -9.77
N THR A 284 6.76 4.74 -10.47
CA THR A 284 7.04 4.88 -11.90
C THR A 284 6.34 3.73 -12.64
N PRO A 285 5.71 3.99 -13.79
CA PRO A 285 5.27 2.92 -14.66
C PRO A 285 6.48 2.16 -15.19
N ASP A 286 6.24 0.97 -15.72
CA ASP A 286 7.29 0.23 -16.42
C ASP A 286 7.59 0.92 -17.75
N PRO A 287 8.84 0.83 -18.25
CA PRO A 287 9.19 1.39 -19.54
C PRO A 287 8.28 0.78 -20.62
N GLU A 288 7.64 1.64 -21.40
CA GLU A 288 6.90 1.20 -22.59
C GLU A 288 7.93 0.69 -23.61
N THR A 289 7.89 -0.58 -23.98
CA THR A 289 8.43 -1.02 -25.26
C THR A 289 7.47 -0.51 -26.34
N ARG A 290 7.78 0.61 -26.97
CA ARG A 290 7.19 0.91 -28.28
C ARG A 290 8.22 0.66 -29.38
N PRO A 291 7.92 -0.21 -30.34
CA PRO A 291 8.28 0.00 -31.72
C PRO A 291 7.07 0.61 -32.45
N THR A 292 7.14 1.91 -32.77
CA THR A 292 6.54 2.47 -34.00
C THR A 292 7.23 3.80 -34.32
N PRO A 293 8.16 3.84 -35.29
CA PRO A 293 8.24 4.99 -36.18
C PRO A 293 6.95 5.02 -37.04
N ASP A 294 6.75 6.08 -37.80
CA ASP A 294 5.63 6.26 -38.75
C ASP A 294 4.40 6.96 -38.15
N THR A 295 4.58 8.23 -37.80
CA THR A 295 3.77 9.32 -38.37
C THR A 295 4.34 10.69 -37.98
N VAL A 296 5.45 11.05 -38.61
CA VAL A 296 5.76 12.46 -38.88
C VAL A 296 6.36 12.52 -40.29
N PRO A 297 5.82 13.32 -41.22
CA PRO A 297 6.49 13.59 -42.48
C PRO A 297 7.82 14.26 -42.20
N ASP A 298 8.85 13.74 -42.85
CA ASP A 298 10.18 14.33 -42.98
C ASP A 298 10.09 15.84 -43.24
N ASP A 299 10.52 16.64 -42.26
CA ASP A 299 11.01 17.98 -42.53
C ASP A 299 12.30 18.16 -41.72
N GLY A 300 13.41 18.05 -42.44
CA GLY A 300 14.76 18.08 -41.91
C GLY A 300 15.06 19.42 -41.26
N THR A 301 15.29 19.41 -39.95
CA THR A 301 16.15 20.40 -39.30
C THR A 301 16.97 19.73 -38.21
N GLU A 302 18.27 19.65 -38.48
CA GLU A 302 19.29 19.13 -37.58
C GLU A 302 19.34 19.96 -36.28
N GLY A 303 19.01 19.30 -35.17
CA GLY A 303 19.05 19.89 -33.84
C GLY A 303 19.01 18.81 -32.77
N ALA A 304 20.04 17.97 -32.71
CA ALA A 304 20.19 16.89 -31.75
C ALA A 304 20.32 17.40 -30.29
N ARG A 305 19.21 17.86 -29.70
CA ARG A 305 19.02 17.84 -28.25
C ARG A 305 18.60 16.42 -27.90
N LYS A 306 19.50 15.65 -27.28
CA LYS A 306 19.15 14.42 -26.54
C LYS A 306 18.07 14.77 -25.52
N SER A 307 16.80 14.66 -25.89
CA SER A 307 15.68 14.69 -24.95
C SER A 307 15.80 13.42 -24.13
N LYS A 308 16.43 13.50 -22.95
CA LYS A 308 16.24 12.51 -21.89
C LYS A 308 14.72 12.43 -21.69
N GLU A 309 14.08 11.39 -22.22
CA GLU A 309 12.66 11.13 -21.96
C GLU A 309 12.46 11.14 -20.44
N ALA A 310 11.76 12.16 -19.96
CA ALA A 310 11.52 12.34 -18.55
C ALA A 310 10.61 11.19 -18.09
N LYS A 311 11.18 10.22 -17.35
CA LYS A 311 10.42 9.13 -16.72
C LYS A 311 9.23 9.71 -15.96
N ARG A 312 8.02 9.49 -16.47
CA ARG A 312 6.77 9.95 -15.83
C ARG A 312 6.64 9.26 -14.48
N THR A 313 6.69 10.03 -13.39
CA THR A 313 6.59 9.54 -12.02
C THR A 313 5.34 10.13 -11.39
N VAL A 314 4.56 9.33 -10.66
CA VAL A 314 3.50 9.86 -9.80
C VAL A 314 3.83 9.64 -8.33
N ARG A 315 3.72 10.73 -7.57
CA ARG A 315 3.96 10.75 -6.13
C ARG A 315 2.66 10.50 -5.39
N ILE A 316 2.66 9.52 -4.50
CA ILE A 316 1.51 9.24 -3.65
C ILE A 316 1.74 9.91 -2.31
N VAL A 317 0.86 10.86 -2.01
CA VAL A 317 0.98 11.73 -0.84
C VAL A 317 -0.25 11.53 0.04
N ARG A 318 -0.05 11.56 1.36
CA ARG A 318 -1.11 11.46 2.36
C ARG A 318 -1.14 12.76 3.20
N PRO A 319 -1.74 13.86 2.69
CA PRO A 319 -1.64 15.17 3.35
C PRO A 319 -2.20 15.20 4.77
N LEU A 320 -3.13 14.30 5.09
CA LEU A 320 -3.76 14.19 6.40
C LEU A 320 -2.97 13.31 7.39
N ARG A 321 -1.76 12.83 7.04
CA ARG A 321 -0.99 11.91 7.89
C ARG A 321 -0.60 12.46 9.26
N ASP A 322 -0.67 13.78 9.46
CA ASP A 322 -0.41 14.45 10.74
C ASP A 322 -1.69 14.92 11.47
N ILE A 323 -2.86 14.65 10.88
CA ILE A 323 -4.18 15.10 11.33
C ILE A 323 -4.98 13.87 11.76
N GLY A 324 -5.40 13.81 13.04
CA GLY A 324 -6.18 12.70 13.57
C GLY A 324 -7.63 12.66 13.07
N MET A 325 -8.29 11.50 13.17
CA MET A 325 -9.72 11.37 12.79
C MET A 325 -10.63 12.34 13.55
N LYS A 326 -10.34 12.62 14.83
CA LYS A 326 -11.09 13.61 15.63
C LYS A 326 -10.98 15.01 15.02
N GLU A 327 -9.77 15.40 14.61
CA GLU A 327 -9.53 16.68 13.94
C GLU A 327 -10.25 16.74 12.59
N CYS A 328 -10.18 15.68 11.78
CA CYS A 328 -10.95 15.59 10.53
C CYS A 328 -12.46 15.72 10.77
N ALA A 329 -13.01 15.03 11.78
CA ALA A 329 -14.43 15.09 12.12
C ALA A 329 -14.85 16.50 12.54
N THR A 330 -14.03 17.17 13.37
CA THR A 330 -14.28 18.55 13.78
C THR A 330 -14.23 19.51 12.58
N TRP A 331 -13.28 19.34 11.65
CA TRP A 331 -13.24 20.12 10.42
C TRP A 331 -14.51 19.90 9.59
N ALA A 332 -14.87 18.64 9.30
CA ALA A 332 -16.06 18.32 8.52
C ALA A 332 -17.32 18.92 9.14
N TRP A 333 -17.47 18.82 10.46
CA TRP A 333 -18.59 19.39 11.19
C TRP A 333 -18.65 20.93 11.07
N TRP A 334 -17.54 21.62 11.33
CA TRP A 334 -17.51 23.09 11.29
C TRP A 334 -17.52 23.70 9.90
N SER A 335 -17.12 22.93 8.90
CA SER A 335 -17.15 23.29 7.49
C SER A 335 -18.39 22.79 6.76
N HIS A 336 -19.35 22.16 7.48
CA HIS A 336 -20.60 21.62 6.93
C HIS A 336 -20.37 20.64 5.76
N ILE A 337 -19.36 19.79 5.87
CA ILE A 337 -19.01 18.79 4.86
C ILE A 337 -19.80 17.51 5.15
N PRO A 338 -20.72 17.08 4.27
CA PRO A 338 -21.41 15.81 4.42
C PRO A 338 -20.40 14.65 4.29
N VAL A 339 -20.68 13.53 4.95
CA VAL A 339 -19.89 12.31 4.79
C VAL A 339 -20.83 11.26 4.24
N VAL A 340 -20.67 10.95 2.95
CA VAL A 340 -21.48 9.94 2.24
C VAL A 340 -21.38 8.59 2.95
N GLY A 341 -20.18 8.26 3.42
CA GLY A 341 -19.91 7.02 4.14
C GLY A 341 -19.27 5.97 3.25
N LYS A 342 -19.15 4.76 3.79
CA LYS A 342 -18.67 3.58 3.07
C LYS A 342 -19.58 2.41 3.42
N GLU A 343 -19.97 1.67 2.39
CA GLU A 343 -20.54 0.34 2.56
C GLU A 343 -19.53 -0.53 3.30
N LYS A 344 -20.00 -1.28 4.30
CA LYS A 344 -19.16 -2.32 4.91
C LYS A 344 -19.27 -3.55 4.03
N TRP A 345 -18.13 -4.13 3.65
CA TRP A 345 -18.08 -5.39 2.91
C TRP A 345 -18.45 -6.52 3.85
N VAL A 346 -19.75 -6.72 4.07
CA VAL A 346 -20.28 -7.76 4.96
C VAL A 346 -20.98 -8.78 4.11
N TRP A 347 -20.44 -9.99 4.10
CA TRP A 347 -21.14 -11.16 3.56
C TRP A 347 -21.37 -12.19 4.66
N PRO A 348 -22.40 -13.03 4.54
CA PRO A 348 -22.77 -14.00 5.57
C PRO A 348 -21.58 -14.89 5.98
N GLY A 349 -21.32 -14.97 7.30
CA GLY A 349 -20.25 -15.79 7.86
C GLY A 349 -18.84 -15.16 7.83
N ALA A 350 -18.65 -14.01 7.18
CA ALA A 350 -17.37 -13.32 7.16
C ALA A 350 -17.00 -12.79 8.55
N LYS A 351 -15.86 -13.22 9.08
CA LYS A 351 -15.27 -12.65 10.31
C LYS A 351 -14.51 -11.37 9.97
N PRO A 352 -14.38 -10.43 10.92
CA PRO A 352 -13.57 -9.23 10.73
C PRO A 352 -12.12 -9.63 10.38
N GLY A 353 -11.64 -9.15 9.24
CA GLY A 353 -10.24 -9.31 8.85
C GLY A 353 -9.30 -8.52 9.78
N ILE A 354 -8.00 -8.75 9.62
CA ILE A 354 -6.96 -8.13 10.45
C ILE A 354 -7.05 -6.59 10.44
N GLY A 355 -7.47 -5.98 9.33
CA GLY A 355 -7.65 -4.53 9.22
C GLY A 355 -8.71 -3.98 10.18
N THR A 356 -9.86 -4.64 10.27
CA THR A 356 -10.94 -4.25 11.20
C THR A 356 -10.52 -4.44 12.65
N LEU A 357 -9.92 -5.59 12.98
CA LEU A 357 -9.41 -5.86 14.33
C LEU A 357 -8.35 -4.85 14.76
N THR A 358 -7.42 -4.51 13.85
CA THR A 358 -6.40 -3.50 14.10
C THR A 358 -7.01 -2.11 14.31
N LYS A 359 -8.04 -1.76 13.53
CA LYS A 359 -8.76 -0.51 13.69
C LYS A 359 -9.39 -0.40 15.07
N ASP A 360 -10.11 -1.42 15.49
CA ASP A 360 -10.81 -1.42 16.78
C ASP A 360 -9.80 -1.38 17.94
N PHE A 361 -8.71 -2.13 17.84
CA PHE A 361 -7.59 -2.09 18.79
C PHE A 361 -6.98 -0.68 18.90
N ILE A 362 -6.61 -0.05 17.78
CA ILE A 362 -5.98 1.28 17.81
C ILE A 362 -6.95 2.36 18.31
N LEU A 363 -8.23 2.29 17.94
CA LEU A 363 -9.24 3.23 18.42
C LEU A 363 -9.46 3.06 19.93
N GLY A 364 -9.50 1.83 20.43
CA GLY A 364 -9.54 1.53 21.87
C GLY A 364 -8.31 2.09 22.60
N LEU A 365 -7.11 1.85 22.07
CA LEU A 365 -5.88 2.37 22.67
C LEU A 365 -5.82 3.91 22.72
N GLU A 366 -6.22 4.60 21.65
CA GLU A 366 -6.17 6.07 21.59
C GLU A 366 -7.19 6.74 22.53
N GLN A 367 -8.23 6.03 22.97
CA GLN A 367 -9.18 6.54 23.95
C GLN A 367 -8.53 6.73 25.33
N ASP A 368 -7.76 5.74 25.78
CA ASP A 368 -7.12 5.73 27.09
C ASP A 368 -5.70 6.32 27.07
N TYR A 369 -5.01 6.21 25.93
CA TYR A 369 -3.61 6.62 25.74
C TYR A 369 -3.47 7.59 24.56
N PRO A 370 -3.83 8.87 24.76
CA PRO A 370 -3.64 9.91 23.76
C PRO A 370 -2.18 9.99 23.31
N SER A 371 -1.97 10.18 22.00
CA SER A 371 -0.67 10.17 21.30
C SER A 371 -0.15 8.81 20.87
N THR A 372 -0.80 7.69 21.24
CA THR A 372 -0.42 6.34 20.79
C THR A 372 -0.36 6.25 19.27
N VAL A 373 -1.40 6.74 18.59
CA VAL A 373 -1.45 6.78 17.13
C VAL A 373 -0.26 7.54 16.55
N SER A 374 0.10 8.68 17.15
CA SER A 374 1.23 9.50 16.67
C SER A 374 2.58 8.85 16.90
N THR A 375 2.71 8.04 17.95
CA THR A 375 3.92 7.28 18.27
C THR A 375 4.08 6.14 17.27
N ILE A 376 3.01 5.38 16.99
CA ILE A 376 3.01 4.32 15.97
C ILE A 376 3.53 4.86 14.64
N VAL A 377 2.91 5.93 14.11
CA VAL A 377 3.29 6.49 12.80
C VAL A 377 4.74 6.99 12.79
N ARG A 378 5.19 7.65 13.87
CA ARG A 378 6.58 8.13 13.97
C ARG A 378 7.59 7.01 14.09
N THR A 379 7.28 5.95 14.83
CA THR A 379 8.15 4.78 14.96
C THR A 379 8.24 4.03 13.64
N CYS A 380 7.11 3.73 13.00
CA CYS A 380 7.09 3.08 11.69
C CYS A 380 7.80 3.92 10.61
N GLY A 381 7.70 5.25 10.67
CA GLY A 381 8.41 6.15 9.75
C GLY A 381 9.94 6.14 9.89
N LYS A 382 10.47 5.62 11.00
CA LYS A 382 11.91 5.41 11.21
C LYS A 382 12.39 4.02 10.77
N LEU A 383 11.46 3.10 10.48
CA LEU A 383 11.82 1.75 10.07
C LEU A 383 12.35 1.79 8.63
N ALA A 384 13.48 1.11 8.42
CA ALA A 384 14.02 0.83 7.11
C ALA A 384 14.06 -0.69 6.92
N PRO A 385 13.62 -1.20 5.75
CA PRO A 385 13.77 -2.62 5.47
C PRO A 385 15.23 -3.01 5.41
N LYS A 386 15.55 -4.21 5.88
CA LYS A 386 16.85 -4.84 5.65
C LYS A 386 16.82 -5.52 4.28
N GLY A 387 17.89 -5.37 3.50
CA GLY A 387 18.02 -5.95 2.17
C GLY A 387 17.76 -4.96 1.03
N GLU A 388 18.16 -5.37 -0.17
CA GLU A 388 18.07 -4.56 -1.37
C GLU A 388 16.72 -4.72 -2.09
N VAL A 389 16.31 -3.67 -2.81
CA VAL A 389 15.14 -3.73 -3.67
C VAL A 389 15.53 -4.49 -4.94
N ALA A 390 14.92 -5.65 -5.13
CA ALA A 390 15.18 -6.51 -6.29
C ALA A 390 14.41 -6.07 -7.54
N GLY A 391 13.27 -5.42 -7.35
CA GLY A 391 12.40 -4.99 -8.44
C GLY A 391 11.08 -4.42 -7.93
N LYS A 392 10.07 -4.43 -8.80
CA LYS A 392 8.69 -4.05 -8.45
C LYS A 392 7.82 -5.30 -8.44
N CYS A 393 6.96 -5.38 -7.43
CA CYS A 393 5.92 -6.39 -7.35
C CYS A 393 4.99 -6.29 -8.55
N ILE A 394 4.83 -7.40 -9.27
CA ILE A 394 4.04 -7.48 -10.48
C ILE A 394 2.55 -7.23 -10.23
N LEU A 395 2.05 -7.60 -9.03
CA LEU A 395 0.65 -7.47 -8.64
C LEU A 395 0.29 -6.06 -8.13
N CYS A 396 1.08 -5.48 -7.22
CA CYS A 396 0.74 -4.21 -6.56
C CYS A 396 1.62 -3.02 -6.96
N GLY A 397 2.68 -3.24 -7.74
CA GLY A 397 3.59 -2.21 -8.23
C GLY A 397 4.54 -1.61 -7.20
N ARG A 398 4.58 -2.12 -5.97
CA ARG A 398 5.50 -1.66 -4.90
C ARG A 398 6.86 -2.33 -4.97
N PRO A 399 7.91 -1.79 -4.31
CA PRO A 399 9.20 -2.47 -4.19
C PRO A 399 9.07 -3.90 -3.67
N ALA A 400 9.78 -4.82 -4.31
CA ALA A 400 9.83 -6.23 -3.95
C ALA A 400 11.26 -6.65 -3.57
N GLN A 401 11.36 -7.53 -2.58
CA GLN A 401 12.58 -8.17 -2.14
C GLN A 401 12.83 -9.50 -2.88
N ARG A 402 14.09 -9.96 -2.93
CA ARG A 402 14.45 -11.32 -3.35
C ARG A 402 14.12 -12.36 -2.25
N GLY A 403 13.99 -13.63 -2.66
CA GLY A 403 13.95 -14.76 -1.72
C GLY A 403 12.74 -14.77 -0.78
N VAL A 404 11.55 -14.36 -1.24
CA VAL A 404 10.33 -14.35 -0.39
C VAL A 404 10.02 -15.72 0.20
N GLN A 405 10.17 -16.79 -0.58
CA GLN A 405 9.97 -18.16 -0.12
C GLN A 405 11.04 -18.61 0.88
N GLU A 406 12.31 -18.35 0.60
CA GLU A 406 13.41 -18.66 1.52
C GLU A 406 13.22 -17.92 2.86
N TRP A 407 12.84 -16.65 2.80
CA TRP A 407 12.51 -15.87 3.99
C TRP A 407 11.35 -16.52 4.76
N LYS A 408 10.25 -16.84 4.09
CA LYS A 408 9.08 -17.50 4.70
C LYS A 408 9.45 -18.86 5.31
N ALA A 409 10.31 -19.63 4.64
CA ALA A 409 10.80 -20.92 5.12
C ALA A 409 11.64 -20.78 6.39
N ARG A 410 12.51 -19.76 6.48
CA ARG A 410 13.34 -19.51 7.66
C ARG A 410 12.56 -19.06 8.90
N ILE A 411 11.46 -18.32 8.72
CA ILE A 411 10.70 -17.74 9.84
C ILE A 411 9.49 -18.59 10.27
N SER A 412 9.16 -19.65 9.53
CA SER A 412 7.97 -20.47 9.81
C SER A 412 8.38 -21.84 10.36
N ILE A 413 7.73 -22.27 11.43
CA ILE A 413 7.84 -23.65 11.91
C ILE A 413 7.06 -24.55 10.94
N ARG A 414 7.77 -25.26 10.05
CA ARG A 414 7.17 -26.12 9.02
C ARG A 414 7.02 -27.58 9.43
N SER A 415 7.67 -27.99 10.52
CA SER A 415 7.61 -29.35 11.07
C SER A 415 7.63 -29.29 12.59
N GLN A 416 6.82 -30.11 13.25
CA GLN A 416 7.00 -30.38 14.68
C GLN A 416 8.05 -31.48 14.85
N PRO A 417 8.98 -31.37 15.82
CA PRO A 417 9.79 -32.50 16.22
C PRO A 417 8.89 -33.66 16.65
N PRO A 418 9.24 -34.93 16.34
CA PRO A 418 8.50 -36.07 16.85
C PRO A 418 8.46 -36.02 18.38
N PRO A 419 7.35 -36.45 19.01
CA PRO A 419 7.25 -36.49 20.47
C PRO A 419 8.36 -37.38 21.04
N PRO A 420 8.91 -37.06 22.23
CA PRO A 420 9.89 -37.92 22.88
C PRO A 420 9.28 -39.31 23.11
N PRO A 421 10.08 -40.39 22.99
CA PRO A 421 9.58 -41.74 23.20
C PRO A 421 8.96 -41.85 24.60
N SER A 422 7.70 -42.28 24.67
CA SER A 422 7.08 -42.68 25.92
C SER A 422 7.66 -44.02 26.33
N ASP A 423 8.18 -44.10 27.55
CA ASP A 423 8.54 -45.35 28.20
C ASP A 423 7.29 -46.22 28.41
N SER A 424 6.89 -46.95 27.38
CA SER A 424 5.94 -48.04 27.48
C SER A 424 6.37 -49.16 26.54
N ASP A 425 6.96 -50.19 27.15
CA ASP A 425 7.24 -51.49 26.56
C ASP A 425 6.05 -51.98 25.72
N SER A 426 6.22 -51.96 24.41
CA SER A 426 5.52 -52.86 23.51
C SER A 426 6.37 -53.02 22.25
N THR A 427 6.93 -54.22 22.12
CA THR A 427 7.54 -54.76 20.92
C THR A 427 6.57 -54.68 19.75
N ASP A 428 6.79 -53.75 18.83
CA ASP A 428 6.44 -53.89 17.42
C ASP A 428 7.40 -53.06 16.55
N ALA A 429 7.65 -53.59 15.36
CA ALA A 429 8.81 -53.39 14.48
C ALA A 429 9.23 -51.92 14.15
N PRO A 430 10.52 -51.68 13.80
CA PRO A 430 11.00 -50.36 13.43
C PRO A 430 10.37 -49.91 12.10
N ALA A 431 9.41 -48.99 12.16
CA ALA A 431 9.01 -48.21 11.01
C ALA A 431 10.18 -47.28 10.63
N THR A 432 10.76 -47.55 9.47
CA THR A 432 11.78 -46.74 8.80
C THR A 432 11.39 -45.26 8.86
N PRO A 433 12.28 -44.33 9.27
CA PRO A 433 11.98 -42.92 9.20
C PRO A 433 11.71 -42.57 7.73
N ALA A 434 10.50 -42.06 7.46
CA ALA A 434 10.18 -41.50 6.16
C ALA A 434 11.26 -40.46 5.82
N PRO A 435 11.82 -40.52 4.59
CA PRO A 435 12.90 -39.64 4.22
C PRO A 435 12.45 -38.18 4.36
N VAL A 436 13.36 -37.37 4.89
CA VAL A 436 13.40 -35.92 4.68
C VAL A 436 12.89 -35.64 3.28
N VAL A 437 11.86 -34.79 3.19
CA VAL A 437 11.23 -34.34 1.93
C VAL A 437 12.35 -34.22 0.89
N PRO A 438 12.35 -35.02 -0.18
CA PRO A 438 13.35 -34.84 -1.21
C PRO A 438 13.17 -33.41 -1.70
N GLU A 439 14.28 -32.68 -1.88
CA GLU A 439 14.30 -31.50 -2.72
C GLU A 439 13.52 -31.86 -3.99
N SER A 440 12.26 -31.42 -4.03
CA SER A 440 11.37 -31.68 -5.14
C SER A 440 12.13 -31.19 -6.35
N LYS A 441 12.36 -32.08 -7.33
CA LYS A 441 12.92 -31.72 -8.64
C LYS A 441 12.37 -30.36 -9.01
N ALA A 442 13.24 -29.35 -9.14
CA ALA A 442 12.82 -27.98 -9.39
C ALA A 442 11.82 -28.00 -10.54
N ASP A 443 10.55 -27.76 -10.22
CA ASP A 443 9.47 -27.80 -11.18
C ASP A 443 9.79 -26.65 -12.15
N THR A 444 10.27 -26.96 -13.36
CA THR A 444 10.80 -25.97 -14.31
C THR A 444 9.72 -25.05 -14.89
N ARG A 445 8.48 -25.18 -14.39
CA ARG A 445 7.35 -24.37 -14.78
C ARG A 445 7.53 -22.94 -14.27
N PRO A 446 7.14 -21.93 -15.07
CA PRO A 446 7.26 -20.54 -14.67
C PRO A 446 6.41 -20.26 -13.42
N SER A 447 6.95 -19.46 -12.51
CA SER A 447 6.34 -19.14 -11.21
C SER A 447 6.14 -17.63 -11.06
N LEU A 448 5.05 -17.24 -10.40
CA LEU A 448 4.78 -15.84 -10.07
C LEU A 448 5.62 -15.36 -8.88
N THR A 449 6.09 -16.27 -8.03
CA THR A 449 6.75 -15.98 -6.74
C THR A 449 7.92 -14.99 -6.84
N PRO A 450 8.87 -15.12 -7.80
CA PRO A 450 10.03 -14.22 -7.88
C PRO A 450 9.65 -12.75 -8.13
N TYR A 451 8.44 -12.51 -8.66
CA TYR A 451 7.95 -11.19 -9.04
C TYR A 451 7.02 -10.57 -8.00
N LEU A 452 6.80 -11.21 -6.84
CA LEU A 452 5.90 -10.72 -5.80
C LEU A 452 6.65 -10.15 -4.61
N CYS A 453 6.14 -9.07 -4.03
CA CYS A 453 6.53 -8.70 -2.67
C CYS A 453 5.90 -9.67 -1.65
N TYR A 454 6.52 -9.78 -0.47
CA TYR A 454 6.04 -10.69 0.59
C TYR A 454 4.54 -10.54 0.94
N PRO A 455 3.97 -9.32 1.05
CA PRO A 455 2.53 -9.16 1.31
C PRO A 455 1.64 -9.75 0.20
N CYS A 456 2.00 -9.55 -1.06
CA CYS A 456 1.23 -10.09 -2.18
C CYS A 456 1.37 -11.62 -2.25
N HIS A 457 2.56 -12.16 -2.02
CA HIS A 457 2.75 -13.62 -1.91
C HIS A 457 1.92 -14.22 -0.77
N THR A 458 1.92 -13.57 0.40
CA THR A 458 1.12 -13.99 1.56
C THR A 458 -0.38 -13.86 1.29
N THR A 459 -0.81 -12.82 0.58
CA THR A 459 -2.21 -12.64 0.15
C THR A 459 -2.70 -13.82 -0.68
N LEU A 460 -1.85 -14.36 -1.56
CA LEU A 460 -2.19 -15.49 -2.43
C LEU A 460 -2.03 -16.86 -1.74
N THR A 461 -1.13 -17.00 -0.75
CA THR A 461 -0.73 -18.31 -0.20
C THR A 461 -1.13 -18.56 1.26
N SER A 462 -1.53 -17.53 2.02
CA SER A 462 -1.83 -17.67 3.45
C SER A 462 -3.04 -18.57 3.69
N ARG A 463 -2.83 -19.76 4.25
CA ARG A 463 -3.91 -20.70 4.53
C ARG A 463 -4.59 -20.41 5.87
N SER A 464 -5.91 -20.53 5.89
CA SER A 464 -6.72 -20.57 7.11
C SER A 464 -7.03 -22.03 7.45
N ALA A 465 -7.03 -22.38 8.74
CA ALA A 465 -7.48 -23.69 9.21
C ALA A 465 -8.99 -23.92 8.99
N ARG A 466 -9.73 -22.88 8.61
CA ARG A 466 -11.17 -22.92 8.32
C ARG A 466 -11.42 -22.43 6.89
N PRO A 467 -12.34 -23.08 6.14
CA PRO A 467 -12.79 -22.59 4.85
C PRO A 467 -13.32 -21.16 4.95
N VAL A 468 -13.04 -20.35 3.95
CA VAL A 468 -13.58 -18.99 3.84
C VAL A 468 -15.00 -19.09 3.29
N PRO A 469 -16.02 -18.52 3.96
CA PRO A 469 -17.34 -18.37 3.36
C PRO A 469 -17.22 -17.51 2.11
N SER A 470 -17.55 -18.07 0.95
CA SER A 470 -17.57 -17.33 -0.31
C SER A 470 -18.79 -16.41 -0.33
N PRO A 471 -18.62 -15.09 -0.62
CA PRO A 471 -19.73 -14.23 -1.00
C PRO A 471 -20.44 -14.69 -2.27
N TRP A 472 -19.78 -15.54 -3.06
CA TRP A 472 -20.23 -15.99 -4.38
C TRP A 472 -20.41 -17.52 -4.38
N PRO A 473 -21.54 -18.04 -3.87
CA PRO A 473 -21.78 -19.49 -3.79
C PRO A 473 -21.89 -20.14 -5.18
N ASP A 474 -22.35 -19.39 -6.18
CA ASP A 474 -22.56 -19.90 -7.55
C ASP A 474 -21.29 -19.79 -8.43
N THR A 475 -20.22 -19.17 -7.93
CA THR A 475 -18.97 -19.04 -8.71
C THR A 475 -18.15 -20.30 -8.59
N ALA A 476 -17.89 -20.97 -9.72
CA ALA A 476 -17.08 -22.17 -9.76
C ALA A 476 -15.68 -21.91 -9.17
N HIS A 477 -15.25 -22.79 -8.26
CA HIS A 477 -13.87 -22.79 -7.76
C HIS A 477 -12.94 -23.27 -8.87
N SER A 478 -12.27 -22.33 -9.53
CA SER A 478 -11.18 -22.65 -10.44
C SER A 478 -9.91 -22.92 -9.64
N SER A 479 -9.16 -23.97 -10.01
CA SER A 479 -7.82 -24.22 -9.45
C SER A 479 -6.81 -23.15 -9.88
N VAL A 480 -7.08 -22.50 -11.02
CA VAL A 480 -6.26 -21.42 -11.60
C VAL A 480 -7.02 -20.11 -11.49
N ALA A 481 -6.44 -19.15 -10.76
CA ALA A 481 -7.02 -17.83 -10.58
C ALA A 481 -6.63 -16.89 -11.74
N PRO A 482 -7.56 -16.10 -12.29
CA PRO A 482 -7.22 -15.05 -13.25
C PRO A 482 -6.41 -13.96 -12.58
N LEU A 483 -5.59 -13.26 -13.36
CA LEU A 483 -4.73 -12.17 -12.89
C LEU A 483 -5.20 -10.82 -13.41
N PRO A 484 -4.93 -9.71 -12.70
CA PRO A 484 -5.19 -8.38 -13.22
C PRO A 484 -4.41 -8.11 -14.51
N VAL A 485 -4.96 -7.29 -15.40
CA VAL A 485 -4.43 -7.01 -16.75
C VAL A 485 -2.97 -6.56 -16.74
N TRP A 486 -2.56 -5.75 -15.76
CA TRP A 486 -1.17 -5.30 -15.64
C TRP A 486 -0.21 -6.41 -15.21
N THR A 487 -0.71 -7.43 -14.52
CA THR A 487 0.11 -8.57 -14.11
C THR A 487 0.38 -9.46 -15.32
N GLU A 488 -0.68 -9.76 -16.07
CA GLU A 488 -0.60 -10.54 -17.31
C GLU A 488 0.30 -9.86 -18.35
N ALA A 489 0.08 -8.56 -18.61
CA ALA A 489 0.88 -7.81 -19.59
C ALA A 489 2.38 -7.82 -19.28
N ARG A 490 2.76 -7.78 -18.00
CA ARG A 490 4.16 -7.83 -17.56
C ARG A 490 4.76 -9.22 -17.74
N LEU A 491 4.00 -10.28 -17.45
CA LEU A 491 4.46 -11.66 -17.68
C LEU A 491 4.68 -11.92 -19.17
N GLY A 492 3.79 -11.43 -20.04
CA GLY A 492 3.93 -11.54 -21.49
C GLY A 492 5.22 -10.89 -22.02
N THR A 493 5.59 -9.71 -21.52
CA THR A 493 6.84 -9.05 -21.92
C THR A 493 8.10 -9.79 -21.47
N HIS A 494 8.05 -10.54 -20.37
CA HIS A 494 9.18 -11.34 -19.90
C HIS A 494 9.29 -12.68 -20.62
N ALA A 495 8.24 -13.16 -21.31
CA ALA A 495 8.28 -14.37 -22.11
C ALA A 495 8.86 -14.14 -23.52
N ASP A 496 8.68 -12.96 -24.10
CA ASP A 496 9.16 -12.59 -25.45
C ASP A 496 10.62 -12.13 -25.49
N VAL A 497 11.18 -11.72 -24.35
CA VAL A 497 12.63 -11.58 -24.20
C VAL A 497 13.17 -13.00 -24.03
N GLY A 498 13.41 -13.64 -25.17
CA GLY A 498 13.93 -14.99 -25.26
C GLY A 498 15.01 -15.23 -24.22
N VAL A 499 14.94 -16.40 -23.62
CA VAL A 499 15.98 -17.01 -22.80
C VAL A 499 17.27 -17.05 -23.61
N SER A 500 18.02 -15.94 -23.63
CA SER A 500 19.46 -16.03 -23.61
C SER A 500 19.78 -16.38 -22.17
N VAL A 501 19.98 -17.68 -21.91
CA VAL A 501 20.87 -18.11 -20.85
C VAL A 501 22.22 -17.49 -21.21
N ALA A 502 22.44 -16.24 -20.81
CA ALA A 502 23.78 -15.79 -20.55
C ALA A 502 24.15 -16.54 -19.29
N ASP A 503 25.07 -17.49 -19.43
CA ASP A 503 25.83 -18.06 -18.33
C ASP A 503 26.44 -16.91 -17.52
N GLU A 504 25.69 -16.37 -16.56
CA GLU A 504 26.28 -15.66 -15.43
C GLU A 504 26.63 -16.73 -14.41
N GLU A 505 27.81 -17.30 -14.64
CA GLU A 505 28.54 -18.13 -13.70
C GLU A 505 28.38 -17.63 -12.27
N GLU A 506 28.04 -18.57 -11.40
CA GLU A 506 28.28 -18.54 -9.97
C GLU A 506 29.69 -17.97 -9.67
N ILE A 507 29.79 -16.66 -9.41
CA ILE A 507 30.97 -16.11 -8.73
C ILE A 507 30.81 -16.39 -7.24
N ALA A 508 30.88 -17.68 -6.90
CA ALA A 508 31.20 -18.18 -5.58
C ALA A 508 32.28 -19.25 -5.77
N VAL A 509 33.48 -18.83 -6.20
CA VAL A 509 34.66 -19.69 -6.17
C VAL A 509 35.02 -19.92 -4.71
N ALA A 510 34.50 -21.00 -4.13
CA ALA A 510 34.93 -21.52 -2.86
C ALA A 510 36.37 -22.06 -2.99
N LYS A 511 37.36 -21.18 -2.77
CA LYS A 511 38.76 -21.60 -2.64
C LYS A 511 38.95 -22.24 -1.26
N LYS A 512 39.39 -23.50 -1.23
CA LYS A 512 39.75 -24.20 0.01
C LYS A 512 40.96 -23.50 0.63
N MET A 513 40.72 -22.63 1.62
CA MET A 513 41.77 -21.90 2.34
C MET A 513 42.56 -22.85 3.23
N GLY A 514 43.89 -22.67 3.27
CA GLY A 514 44.77 -23.42 4.16
C GLY A 514 44.51 -23.05 5.62
N GLN A 515 44.76 -23.99 6.54
CA GLN A 515 44.49 -23.81 7.97
C GLN A 515 45.30 -22.65 8.59
N GLU A 516 46.48 -22.33 8.03
CA GLU A 516 47.30 -21.17 8.45
C GLU A 516 46.73 -19.83 7.97
N GLU A 517 46.19 -19.78 6.75
CA GLU A 517 45.55 -18.58 6.18
C GLU A 517 44.24 -18.26 6.93
N MET A 518 43.50 -19.30 7.32
CA MET A 518 42.32 -19.17 8.18
C MET A 518 42.68 -18.69 9.59
N LYS A 519 43.79 -19.17 10.18
CA LYS A 519 44.28 -18.67 11.48
C LYS A 519 44.72 -17.20 11.42
N GLY A 520 45.37 -16.77 10.34
CA GLY A 520 45.78 -15.37 10.15
C GLY A 520 44.60 -14.41 10.15
N ILE A 521 43.53 -14.74 9.42
CA ILE A 521 42.32 -13.91 9.37
C ILE A 521 41.57 -13.94 10.70
N VAL A 522 41.50 -15.09 11.38
CA VAL A 522 40.86 -15.18 12.70
C VAL A 522 41.62 -14.39 13.76
N ASN A 523 42.96 -14.31 13.67
CA ASN A 523 43.78 -13.51 14.59
C ASN A 523 43.52 -12.00 14.50
N GLU A 524 43.08 -11.47 13.35
CA GLU A 524 42.68 -10.06 13.23
C GLU A 524 41.41 -9.72 14.03
N PHE A 525 40.65 -10.72 14.48
CA PHE A 525 39.44 -10.56 15.28
C PHE A 525 39.61 -10.99 16.74
N LEU A 526 40.82 -11.41 17.14
CA LEU A 526 41.15 -11.68 18.52
C LEU A 526 41.76 -10.42 19.14
N LEU A 527 41.42 -10.15 20.40
CA LEU A 527 41.92 -8.99 21.13
C LEU A 527 43.37 -9.28 21.55
N ASP A 528 44.24 -8.27 21.45
CA ASP A 528 45.62 -8.35 21.94
C ASP A 528 45.59 -8.46 23.48
N ASP A 529 46.04 -9.60 24.00
CA ASP A 529 46.25 -9.79 25.43
C ASP A 529 47.53 -9.06 25.86
N GLU A 530 47.41 -7.76 26.20
CA GLU A 530 48.41 -7.08 27.01
C GLU A 530 48.04 -7.13 28.50
N GLU A 531 48.86 -7.92 29.20
CA GLU A 531 49.26 -7.84 30.62
C GLU A 531 48.34 -8.41 31.71
N ALA A 532 48.74 -9.60 32.19
CA ALA A 532 48.98 -9.81 33.62
C ALA A 532 50.09 -10.85 33.83
N SER A 533 51.30 -10.34 34.11
CA SER A 533 52.41 -10.89 34.93
C SER A 533 52.66 -12.41 34.94
#